data_AF-A0A511TFR0-F1
#
_entry.id   AF-A0A511TFR0-F1
#
_cell.length_a   1.000
_cell.length_b   1.000
_cell.length_c   1.000
_cell.angle_alpha   90.00
_cell.angle_beta   90.00
_cell.angle_gamma   90.00
#
_symmetry.space_group_name_H-M   'P 1'
#
loop_
_entity.id
_entity.type
_entity.pdbx_description
1 polymer ?
#
loop_
_entity_poly.entity_id
_entity_poly.type
_entity_poly.pdbx_seq_one_letter_code
_entity_poly.pdbx_strand_id
1 'polypeptide(L)'
;MDLTTVFPAESPLYRQSVPPGPPREAGGDIVLVTEVTGFYPGCMKLFDTLLQEASLHDKAGSASKRAALKAKLTPTDTVEQVAGDLRISEGEDRRANGGLVVKGNLVLEDQGRLLVAGDLVVEGSIIHEGFDYSLLFVGGSLQAGNLLVHGEVVVLGGFKVQGVAWTYYSDYSTYADTLTARLVVADDREDAIGKVSAENHLVGHSSEIGPKLSKLLQKGLVDEEGEWSYTTLAKKLLKKEALLA
;
A
#
# COMPACT_ATOMS: atom_id res chain seq x y z
N MET A 1 -11.28 19.46 54.63
CA MET A 1 -12.61 19.37 54.00
C MET A 1 -12.65 18.02 53.33
N ASP A 2 -13.44 17.14 53.93
CA ASP A 2 -13.65 15.75 53.54
C ASP A 2 -14.86 15.71 52.59
N LEU A 3 -14.70 15.14 51.40
CA LEU A 3 -15.77 14.84 50.46
C LEU A 3 -15.50 13.48 49.82
N THR A 4 -15.89 12.47 50.59
CA THR A 4 -16.32 11.16 50.12
C THR A 4 -17.58 11.28 49.25
N THR A 5 -17.78 10.28 48.38
CA THR A 5 -18.99 9.85 47.60
C THR A 5 -18.78 9.87 46.08
N VAL A 6 -19.22 8.90 45.25
CA VAL A 6 -19.97 7.63 45.40
C VAL A 6 -19.78 6.85 44.09
N PHE A 7 -19.56 5.54 44.17
CA PHE A 7 -19.67 4.61 43.03
C PHE A 7 -21.14 4.18 42.84
N PRO A 8 -21.68 4.11 41.60
CA PRO A 8 -22.79 3.24 41.27
C PRO A 8 -22.24 1.91 40.69
N ALA A 9 -22.42 0.77 41.37
CA ALA A 9 -23.62 -0.09 41.34
C ALA A 9 -23.74 -0.91 40.04
N GLU A 10 -23.35 -2.17 40.14
CA GLU A 10 -23.56 -3.25 39.17
C GLU A 10 -25.04 -3.56 38.94
N SER A 11 -25.39 -3.99 37.72
CA SER A 11 -26.39 -5.02 37.35
C SER A 11 -26.82 -4.86 35.89
N PRO A 12 -27.44 -5.86 35.21
CA PRO A 12 -27.32 -7.31 35.33
C PRO A 12 -27.13 -8.03 33.96
N LEU A 13 -26.56 -9.24 34.01
CA LEU A 13 -26.79 -10.42 33.17
C LEU A 13 -27.47 -10.20 31.79
N TYR A 14 -26.65 -10.17 30.73
CA TYR A 14 -27.12 -10.36 29.35
C TYR A 14 -27.37 -11.85 29.11
N ARG A 15 -28.64 -12.25 29.05
CA ARG A 15 -29.05 -13.59 28.56
C ARG A 15 -28.74 -13.68 27.07
N GLN A 16 -27.85 -14.59 26.70
CA GLN A 16 -27.68 -15.02 25.30
C GLN A 16 -28.94 -15.77 24.85
N SER A 17 -29.75 -15.14 24.00
CA SER A 17 -30.76 -15.84 23.20
C SER A 17 -30.08 -16.47 21.98
N VAL A 18 -30.00 -17.79 21.96
CA VAL A 18 -29.52 -18.57 20.80
C VAL A 18 -30.54 -18.42 19.66
N PRO A 19 -30.15 -17.97 18.46
CA PRO A 19 -31.06 -17.94 17.32
C PRO A 19 -31.41 -19.36 16.86
N PRO A 20 -32.65 -19.61 16.40
CA PRO A 20 -33.04 -20.92 15.88
C PRO A 20 -32.21 -21.28 14.65
N GLY A 21 -31.70 -22.51 14.63
CA GLY A 21 -30.89 -23.04 13.55
C GLY A 21 -31.66 -23.15 12.22
N PRO A 22 -30.94 -23.16 11.08
CA PRO A 22 -31.56 -23.22 9.76
C PRO A 22 -32.25 -24.58 9.53
N PRO A 23 -33.29 -24.60 8.68
CA PRO A 23 -34.00 -25.83 8.33
C PRO A 23 -33.07 -26.81 7.62
N ARG A 24 -33.22 -28.11 7.94
CA ARG A 24 -32.55 -29.21 7.26
C ARG A 24 -33.13 -29.35 5.85
N GLU A 25 -32.35 -28.97 4.84
CA GLU A 25 -32.61 -29.39 3.47
C GLU A 25 -32.06 -30.80 3.22
N ALA A 26 -32.88 -31.59 2.55
CA ALA A 26 -32.61 -32.95 2.15
C ALA A 26 -31.94 -32.96 0.76
N GLY A 27 -30.96 -33.85 0.59
CA GLY A 27 -30.57 -34.39 -0.71
C GLY A 27 -29.75 -33.45 -1.61
N GLY A 28 -28.43 -33.57 -1.52
CA GLY A 28 -27.50 -32.99 -2.49
C GLY A 28 -26.19 -33.75 -2.46
N ASP A 29 -25.67 -34.08 -3.63
CA ASP A 29 -24.61 -35.05 -3.89
C ASP A 29 -23.34 -34.91 -3.04
N ILE A 30 -22.79 -36.06 -2.66
CA ILE A 30 -21.45 -36.19 -2.09
C ILE A 30 -20.44 -35.74 -3.15
N VAL A 31 -19.98 -34.50 -3.05
CA VAL A 31 -18.75 -34.06 -3.71
C VAL A 31 -17.58 -34.57 -2.86
N LEU A 32 -16.88 -35.59 -3.37
CA LEU A 32 -15.57 -35.98 -2.87
C LEU A 32 -14.63 -34.78 -3.05
N VAL A 33 -14.41 -34.03 -1.96
CA VAL A 33 -13.28 -33.10 -1.87
C VAL A 33 -12.04 -33.98 -1.71
N THR A 34 -11.36 -34.24 -2.82
CA THR A 34 -9.99 -34.75 -2.79
C THR A 34 -9.12 -33.66 -2.17
N GLU A 35 -8.76 -33.83 -0.90
CA GLU A 35 -7.62 -33.12 -0.31
C GLU A 35 -6.37 -33.51 -1.09
N VAL A 36 -6.00 -32.68 -2.07
CA VAL A 36 -4.64 -32.67 -2.59
C VAL A 36 -3.79 -31.92 -1.57
N THR A 37 -3.28 -32.66 -0.58
CA THR A 37 -2.17 -32.21 0.26
C THR A 37 -0.90 -32.24 -0.58
N GLY A 38 -0.77 -31.27 -1.49
CA GLY A 38 0.32 -31.19 -2.44
C GLY A 38 0.79 -29.75 -2.65
N PHE A 39 2.00 -29.45 -2.17
CA PHE A 39 2.85 -28.35 -2.63
C PHE A 39 2.33 -26.92 -2.34
N TYR A 40 2.71 -26.35 -1.18
CA TYR A 40 2.57 -24.90 -0.98
C TYR A 40 3.56 -24.16 -1.90
N PRO A 41 3.09 -23.22 -2.74
CA PRO A 41 3.89 -22.55 -3.77
C PRO A 41 4.92 -21.64 -3.08
N GLY A 42 6.19 -21.69 -3.51
CA GLY A 42 7.31 -21.05 -2.80
C GLY A 42 7.13 -19.57 -2.43
N CYS A 43 6.28 -18.83 -3.15
CA CYS A 43 5.90 -17.45 -2.85
C CYS A 43 5.30 -17.24 -1.45
N MET A 44 4.46 -18.16 -0.96
CA MET A 44 3.76 -17.95 0.31
C MET A 44 4.74 -17.90 1.50
N LYS A 45 5.72 -18.81 1.52
CA LYS A 45 6.77 -18.82 2.55
C LYS A 45 7.68 -17.60 2.49
N LEU A 46 7.94 -17.08 1.28
CA LEU A 46 8.72 -15.86 1.13
C LEU A 46 7.97 -14.66 1.68
N PHE A 47 6.67 -14.51 1.37
CA PHE A 47 5.84 -13.45 1.93
C PHE A 47 5.72 -13.52 3.45
N ASP A 48 5.54 -14.72 4.01
CA ASP A 48 5.60 -14.90 5.46
C ASP A 48 6.91 -14.36 6.04
N THR A 49 8.04 -14.66 5.40
CA THR A 49 9.35 -14.19 5.84
C THR A 49 9.46 -12.67 5.75
N LEU A 50 9.05 -12.07 4.62
CA LEU A 50 9.12 -10.62 4.42
C LEU A 50 8.23 -9.86 5.43
N LEU A 51 7.08 -10.40 5.79
CA LEU A 51 6.16 -9.79 6.75
C LEU A 51 6.66 -9.81 8.21
N GLN A 52 7.68 -10.62 8.52
CA GLN A 52 8.35 -10.61 9.83
C GLN A 52 9.49 -9.59 9.92
N GLU A 53 9.90 -9.00 8.80
CA GLU A 53 10.96 -8.00 8.79
C GLU A 53 10.37 -6.64 9.18
N ALA A 54 11.10 -5.89 10.01
CA ALA A 54 10.71 -4.52 10.37
C ALA A 54 10.89 -3.53 9.19
N SER A 55 11.77 -3.88 8.25
CA SER A 55 11.99 -3.18 6.99
C SER A 55 12.60 -4.14 5.98
N LEU A 56 12.33 -3.91 4.69
CA LEU A 56 12.92 -4.67 3.59
C LEU A 56 14.23 -4.07 3.07
N HIS A 57 14.80 -3.04 3.70
CA HIS A 57 16.09 -2.44 3.32
C HIS A 57 17.19 -3.48 3.11
N ASP A 58 17.34 -4.42 4.05
CA ASP A 58 18.39 -5.43 3.96
C ASP A 58 18.16 -6.42 2.82
N LYS A 59 16.93 -6.56 2.33
CA LYS A 59 16.54 -7.47 1.25
C LYS A 59 16.40 -6.79 -0.11
N ALA A 60 16.19 -5.47 -0.15
CA ALA A 60 15.84 -4.72 -1.37
C ALA A 60 16.63 -3.40 -1.56
N GLY A 61 17.50 -3.04 -0.61
CA GLY A 61 18.23 -1.76 -0.59
C GLY A 61 19.23 -1.54 -1.71
N SER A 62 19.55 -2.56 -2.49
CA SER A 62 20.41 -2.45 -3.67
C SER A 62 19.82 -3.21 -4.85
N ALA A 63 20.24 -2.84 -6.07
CA ALA A 63 19.83 -3.54 -7.29
C ALA A 63 20.16 -5.05 -7.25
N SER A 64 21.33 -5.43 -6.72
CA SER A 64 21.70 -6.85 -6.57
C SER A 64 20.83 -7.58 -5.56
N LYS A 65 20.47 -6.94 -4.45
CA LYS A 65 19.56 -7.48 -3.43
C LYS A 65 18.15 -7.66 -4.02
N ARG A 66 17.63 -6.67 -4.75
CA ARG A 66 16.35 -6.77 -5.48
C ARG A 66 16.34 -7.89 -6.51
N ALA A 67 17.39 -8.01 -7.32
CA ALA A 67 17.51 -9.08 -8.31
C ALA A 67 17.52 -10.47 -7.63
N ALA A 68 18.25 -10.61 -6.52
CA ALA A 68 18.29 -11.84 -5.73
C ALA A 68 16.92 -12.17 -5.09
N LEU A 69 16.19 -11.15 -4.64
CA LEU A 69 14.84 -11.31 -4.11
C LEU A 69 13.85 -11.72 -5.21
N LYS A 70 13.94 -11.09 -6.39
CA LYS A 70 13.12 -11.41 -7.56
C LYS A 70 13.31 -12.86 -8.02
N ALA A 71 14.55 -13.35 -8.04
CA ALA A 71 14.87 -14.72 -8.42
C ALA A 71 14.26 -15.80 -7.48
N LYS A 72 13.85 -15.42 -6.26
CA LYS A 72 13.17 -16.31 -5.31
C LYS A 72 11.65 -16.33 -5.48
N LEU A 73 11.09 -15.36 -6.21
CA LEU A 73 9.66 -15.30 -6.50
C LEU A 73 9.32 -16.30 -7.62
N THR A 74 8.21 -16.99 -7.42
CA THR A 74 7.62 -17.95 -8.36
C THR A 74 6.13 -17.59 -8.54
N PRO A 75 5.82 -16.43 -9.17
CA PRO A 75 4.45 -15.99 -9.31
C PRO A 75 3.64 -17.01 -10.12
N THR A 76 2.38 -17.20 -9.73
CA THR A 76 1.43 -17.97 -10.54
C THR A 76 1.04 -17.17 -11.78
N ASP A 77 0.63 -17.84 -12.86
CA ASP A 77 0.12 -17.18 -14.08
C ASP A 77 -1.27 -16.54 -13.90
N THR A 78 -1.84 -16.58 -12.69
CA THR A 78 -3.15 -16.00 -12.40
C THR A 78 -3.06 -14.49 -12.18
N VAL A 79 -4.12 -13.76 -12.54
CA VAL A 79 -4.24 -12.33 -12.30
C VAL A 79 -5.56 -12.06 -11.58
N GLU A 80 -5.46 -11.62 -10.34
CA GLU A 80 -6.61 -11.18 -9.54
C GLU A 80 -7.12 -9.83 -10.05
N GLN A 81 -8.45 -9.66 -10.06
CA GLN A 81 -9.11 -8.44 -10.55
C GLN A 81 -10.03 -7.90 -9.45
N VAL A 82 -9.85 -6.64 -9.08
CA VAL A 82 -10.73 -5.90 -8.18
C VAL A 82 -11.45 -4.83 -9.00
N ALA A 83 -12.78 -4.96 -9.13
CA ALA A 83 -13.59 -4.14 -10.02
C ALA A 83 -13.74 -2.66 -9.60
N GLY A 84 -13.32 -2.31 -8.38
CA GLY A 84 -13.39 -0.95 -7.85
C GLY A 84 -12.17 -0.63 -7.00
N ASP A 85 -12.37 0.16 -5.96
CA ASP A 85 -11.32 0.49 -5.00
C ASP A 85 -10.99 -0.76 -4.16
N LEU A 86 -9.69 -0.95 -3.88
CA LEU A 86 -9.20 -1.95 -2.95
C LEU A 86 -8.67 -1.22 -1.71
N ARG A 87 -9.23 -1.53 -0.55
CA ARG A 87 -8.76 -1.01 0.74
C ARG A 87 -8.11 -2.14 1.53
N ILE A 88 -6.91 -1.88 2.03
CA ILE A 88 -6.22 -2.73 2.99
C ILE A 88 -6.34 -2.03 4.33
N SER A 89 -7.07 -2.66 5.23
CA SER A 89 -7.44 -2.07 6.52
C SER A 89 -6.22 -1.99 7.45
N GLU A 90 -6.36 -1.23 8.53
CA GLU A 90 -5.30 -1.12 9.53
C GLU A 90 -4.81 -2.51 10.02
N GLY A 91 -3.50 -2.74 9.94
CA GLY A 91 -2.86 -4.00 10.33
C GLY A 91 -3.17 -5.23 9.45
N GLU A 92 -3.90 -5.06 8.34
CA GLU A 92 -4.27 -6.15 7.44
C GLU A 92 -3.10 -6.55 6.52
N ASP A 93 -2.87 -7.86 6.39
CA ASP A 93 -1.95 -8.44 5.40
C ASP A 93 -2.72 -9.03 4.22
N ARG A 94 -2.61 -8.39 3.05
CA ARG A 94 -3.12 -8.94 1.80
C ARG A 94 -1.99 -9.46 0.91
N ARG A 95 -2.23 -10.63 0.30
CA ARG A 95 -1.29 -11.29 -0.59
C ARG A 95 -1.96 -11.64 -1.92
N ALA A 96 -1.24 -11.47 -3.02
CA ALA A 96 -1.61 -11.95 -4.34
C ALA A 96 -0.46 -12.80 -4.92
N ASN A 97 -0.74 -14.07 -5.22
CA ASN A 97 0.28 -15.05 -5.65
C ASN A 97 0.70 -14.91 -7.12
N GLY A 98 -0.07 -14.18 -7.92
CA GLY A 98 0.25 -13.82 -9.30
C GLY A 98 0.20 -12.31 -9.48
N GLY A 99 -0.42 -11.85 -10.56
CA GLY A 99 -0.69 -10.42 -10.76
C GLY A 99 -1.93 -9.93 -10.02
N LEU A 100 -2.02 -8.61 -9.82
CA LEU A 100 -3.20 -7.95 -9.27
C LEU A 100 -3.54 -6.71 -10.09
N VAL A 101 -4.81 -6.58 -10.46
CA VAL A 101 -5.34 -5.39 -11.13
C VAL A 101 -6.46 -4.80 -10.29
N VAL A 102 -6.34 -3.51 -9.96
CA VAL A 102 -7.34 -2.73 -9.23
C VAL A 102 -7.89 -1.65 -10.17
N LYS A 103 -9.18 -1.72 -10.49
CA LYS A 103 -9.86 -0.76 -11.40
C LYS A 103 -10.12 0.60 -10.76
N GLY A 104 -10.06 0.67 -9.44
CA GLY A 104 -10.18 1.89 -8.66
C GLY A 104 -8.85 2.37 -8.07
N ASN A 105 -8.94 3.00 -6.91
CA ASN A 105 -7.80 3.33 -6.07
C ASN A 105 -7.36 2.11 -5.25
N LEU A 106 -6.06 2.02 -4.94
CA LEU A 106 -5.54 1.17 -3.89
C LEU A 106 -5.30 2.05 -2.67
N VAL A 107 -5.95 1.73 -1.56
CA VAL A 107 -5.83 2.46 -0.30
C VAL A 107 -5.21 1.56 0.76
N LEU A 108 -4.13 2.02 1.35
CA LEU A 108 -3.49 1.41 2.52
C LEU A 108 -3.82 2.28 3.74
N GLU A 109 -4.32 1.66 4.80
CA GLU A 109 -4.37 2.29 6.12
C GLU A 109 -3.08 2.02 6.89
N ASP A 110 -2.95 2.60 8.09
CA ASP A 110 -1.81 2.41 8.97
C ASP A 110 -1.52 0.92 9.18
N GLN A 111 -0.26 0.50 9.05
CA GLN A 111 0.14 -0.91 9.18
C GLN A 111 -0.51 -1.87 8.16
N GLY A 112 -1.25 -1.37 7.17
CA GLY A 112 -1.77 -2.15 6.06
C GLY A 112 -0.63 -2.58 5.13
N ARG A 113 -0.60 -3.86 4.76
CA ARG A 113 0.49 -4.45 3.96
C ARG A 113 -0.06 -5.24 2.78
N LEU A 114 0.37 -4.90 1.58
CA LEU A 114 0.04 -5.59 0.34
C LEU A 114 1.30 -6.20 -0.29
N LEU A 115 1.28 -7.50 -0.55
CA LEU A 115 2.35 -8.21 -1.25
C LEU A 115 1.82 -8.88 -2.52
N VAL A 116 2.32 -8.47 -3.68
CA VAL A 116 1.95 -9.00 -5.00
C VAL A 116 3.17 -9.68 -5.61
N ALA A 117 3.06 -10.96 -5.96
CA ALA A 117 4.21 -11.72 -6.46
C ALA A 117 4.54 -11.39 -7.93
N GLY A 118 3.53 -11.05 -8.72
CA GLY A 118 3.63 -10.62 -10.10
C GLY A 118 3.49 -9.11 -10.27
N ASP A 119 2.87 -8.69 -11.37
CA ASP A 119 2.64 -7.29 -11.69
C ASP A 119 1.45 -6.71 -10.91
N LEU A 120 1.54 -5.44 -10.54
CA LEU A 120 0.44 -4.66 -9.95
C LEU A 120 0.04 -3.53 -10.90
N VAL A 121 -1.24 -3.49 -11.28
CA VAL A 121 -1.81 -2.38 -12.04
C VAL A 121 -2.95 -1.76 -11.24
N VAL A 122 -2.83 -0.47 -10.92
CA VAL A 122 -3.88 0.33 -10.28
C VAL A 122 -4.31 1.40 -11.28
N GLU A 123 -5.55 1.35 -11.77
CA GLU A 123 -6.03 2.34 -12.73
C GLU A 123 -6.21 3.73 -12.10
N GLY A 124 -6.52 3.77 -10.80
CA GLY A 124 -6.56 4.98 -9.98
C GLY A 124 -5.22 5.31 -9.32
N SER A 125 -5.29 5.82 -8.10
CA SER A 125 -4.10 6.17 -7.31
C SER A 125 -3.80 5.12 -6.24
N ILE A 126 -2.54 5.01 -5.87
CA ILE A 126 -2.09 4.30 -4.66
C ILE A 126 -1.94 5.34 -3.56
N ILE A 127 -2.66 5.15 -2.45
CA ILE A 127 -2.80 6.14 -1.38
C ILE A 127 -2.58 5.43 -0.06
N HIS A 128 -1.67 5.93 0.77
CA HIS A 128 -1.67 5.61 2.19
C HIS A 128 -2.45 6.69 2.94
N GLU A 129 -3.48 6.33 3.71
CA GLU A 129 -4.34 7.28 4.42
C GLU A 129 -3.90 7.61 5.85
N GLY A 130 -2.72 7.12 6.27
CA GLY A 130 -2.20 7.31 7.62
C GLY A 130 -0.79 7.88 7.69
N PHE A 131 -0.20 7.84 8.88
CA PHE A 131 1.13 8.35 9.22
C PHE A 131 2.03 7.30 9.88
N ASP A 132 1.56 6.07 10.05
CA ASP A 132 2.39 4.96 10.48
C ASP A 132 2.96 4.21 9.26
N TYR A 133 3.76 3.19 9.53
CA TYR A 133 4.34 2.33 8.51
C TYR A 133 3.24 1.58 7.74
N SER A 134 3.29 1.59 6.42
CA SER A 134 2.57 0.66 5.54
C SER A 134 3.56 -0.06 4.61
N LEU A 135 3.18 -1.19 4.02
CA LEU A 135 4.03 -1.91 3.07
C LEU A 135 3.31 -2.18 1.75
N LEU A 136 3.95 -1.82 0.65
CA LEU A 136 3.59 -2.22 -0.70
C LEU A 136 4.76 -2.95 -1.37
N PHE A 137 4.64 -4.26 -1.50
CA PHE A 137 5.62 -5.08 -2.20
C PHE A 137 5.07 -5.59 -3.53
N VAL A 138 5.82 -5.38 -4.61
CA VAL A 138 5.51 -5.84 -5.96
C VAL A 138 6.70 -6.57 -6.57
N GLY A 139 6.53 -7.87 -6.79
CA GLY A 139 7.55 -8.74 -7.36
C GLY A 139 7.79 -8.55 -8.86
N GLY A 140 6.78 -8.04 -9.56
CA GLY A 140 6.84 -7.63 -10.95
C GLY A 140 6.92 -6.11 -11.12
N SER A 141 6.24 -5.61 -12.14
CA SER A 141 6.13 -4.19 -12.46
C SER A 141 4.91 -3.56 -11.77
N LEU A 142 5.04 -2.30 -11.36
CA LEU A 142 3.97 -1.49 -10.77
C LEU A 142 3.55 -0.39 -11.75
N GLN A 143 2.25 -0.31 -12.04
CA GLN A 143 1.64 0.79 -12.78
C GLN A 143 0.52 1.45 -11.98
N ALA A 144 0.55 2.78 -11.87
CA ALA A 144 -0.50 3.55 -11.17
C ALA A 144 -0.77 4.90 -11.85
N GLY A 145 -1.94 5.48 -11.59
CA GLY A 145 -2.23 6.87 -11.96
C GLY A 145 -1.37 7.85 -11.16
N ASN A 146 -1.44 7.77 -9.83
CA ASN A 146 -0.60 8.50 -8.88
C ASN A 146 -0.17 7.58 -7.74
N LEU A 147 0.83 8.00 -6.98
CA LEU A 147 1.27 7.36 -5.76
C LEU A 147 1.52 8.44 -4.70
N LEU A 148 0.87 8.30 -3.54
CA LEU A 148 1.11 9.09 -2.34
C LEU A 148 1.18 8.12 -1.17
N VAL A 149 2.38 7.93 -0.63
CA VAL A 149 2.62 6.92 0.39
C VAL A 149 3.53 7.43 1.49
N HIS A 150 3.23 6.99 2.71
CA HIS A 150 4.09 7.04 3.87
C HIS A 150 4.30 5.59 4.31
N GLY A 151 5.54 5.10 4.29
CA GLY A 151 5.85 3.68 4.50
C GLY A 151 6.80 3.12 3.44
N GLU A 152 6.71 1.82 3.20
CA GLU A 152 7.65 1.08 2.36
C GLU A 152 7.06 0.57 1.05
N VAL A 153 7.71 0.91 -0.06
CA VAL A 153 7.40 0.47 -1.41
C VAL A 153 8.60 -0.27 -1.99
N VAL A 154 8.40 -1.54 -2.36
CA VAL A 154 9.39 -2.35 -3.06
C VAL A 154 8.83 -2.78 -4.41
N VAL A 155 9.51 -2.39 -5.49
CA VAL A 155 9.15 -2.82 -6.85
C VAL A 155 10.37 -3.49 -7.49
N LEU A 156 10.26 -4.78 -7.79
CA LEU A 156 11.37 -5.57 -8.37
C LEU A 156 11.37 -5.58 -9.91
N GLY A 157 10.38 -4.94 -10.53
CA GLY A 157 10.28 -4.70 -11.97
C GLY A 157 10.28 -3.21 -12.33
N GLY A 158 9.55 -2.85 -13.39
CA GLY A 158 9.40 -1.45 -13.78
C GLY A 158 8.40 -0.73 -12.87
N PHE A 159 8.74 0.47 -12.41
CA PHE A 159 7.85 1.30 -11.61
C PHE A 159 7.42 2.52 -12.42
N LYS A 160 6.14 2.57 -12.82
CA LYS A 160 5.58 3.63 -13.63
C LYS A 160 4.36 4.24 -12.98
N VAL A 161 4.40 5.55 -12.80
CA VAL A 161 3.28 6.36 -12.33
C VAL A 161 2.95 7.38 -13.41
N GLN A 162 1.68 7.61 -13.72
CA GLN A 162 1.31 8.51 -14.82
C GLN A 162 1.47 9.99 -14.45
N GLY A 163 1.09 10.35 -13.23
CA GLY A 163 1.16 11.71 -12.70
C GLY A 163 2.30 11.85 -11.71
N VAL A 164 1.94 11.84 -10.42
CA VAL A 164 2.84 12.14 -9.30
C VAL A 164 3.18 10.87 -8.54
N ALA A 165 4.46 10.63 -8.31
CA ALA A 165 4.96 9.69 -7.30
C ALA A 165 5.51 10.51 -6.11
N TRP A 166 4.81 10.47 -4.98
CA TRP A 166 5.14 11.22 -3.79
C TRP A 166 5.36 10.27 -2.62
N THR A 167 6.59 10.22 -2.14
CA THR A 167 7.04 9.47 -0.97
C THR A 167 7.27 10.48 0.17
N TYR A 168 6.55 10.29 1.28
CA TYR A 168 6.52 11.20 2.41
C TYR A 168 7.23 10.57 3.60
N TYR A 169 8.22 11.24 4.20
CA TYR A 169 9.03 10.74 5.33
C TYR A 169 9.46 9.28 5.18
N SER A 170 9.93 8.92 3.98
CA SER A 170 10.43 7.58 3.69
C SER A 170 11.81 7.40 4.34
N ASP A 171 11.82 7.00 5.62
CA ASP A 171 13.00 6.57 6.39
C ASP A 171 13.61 5.28 5.78
N TYR A 172 14.10 5.41 4.54
CA TYR A 172 14.63 4.37 3.64
C TYR A 172 13.60 3.36 3.16
N SER A 173 12.68 3.76 2.30
CA SER A 173 11.67 2.77 1.94
C SER A 173 10.93 2.98 0.63
N THR A 174 11.59 3.53 -0.40
CA THR A 174 11.21 3.19 -1.78
C THR A 174 12.36 2.55 -2.52
N TYR A 175 12.14 1.33 -3.00
CA TYR A 175 13.15 0.51 -3.66
C TYR A 175 12.68 0.11 -5.05
N ALA A 176 13.37 0.63 -6.06
CA ALA A 176 13.15 0.22 -7.45
C ALA A 176 14.44 0.40 -8.26
N ASP A 177 14.59 -0.36 -9.33
CA ASP A 177 15.67 -0.10 -10.29
C ASP A 177 15.38 1.14 -11.12
N THR A 178 14.11 1.35 -11.50
CA THR A 178 13.69 2.49 -12.30
C THR A 178 12.33 3.02 -11.84
N LEU A 179 12.19 4.33 -11.73
CA LEU A 179 10.91 5.03 -11.57
C LEU A 179 10.68 5.99 -12.73
N THR A 180 9.51 5.90 -13.36
CA THR A 180 9.04 6.87 -14.35
C THR A 180 7.77 7.55 -13.85
N ALA A 181 7.77 8.88 -13.79
CA ALA A 181 6.60 9.69 -13.46
C ALA A 181 6.69 11.06 -14.15
N ARG A 182 5.66 11.89 -14.09
CA ARG A 182 5.79 13.31 -14.51
C ARG A 182 6.48 14.12 -13.41
N LEU A 183 6.07 13.90 -12.17
CA LEU A 183 6.67 14.49 -10.98
C LEU A 183 7.03 13.38 -10.00
N VAL A 184 8.28 13.38 -9.53
CA VAL A 184 8.72 12.59 -8.39
C VAL A 184 9.05 13.53 -7.25
N VAL A 185 8.46 13.27 -6.08
CA VAL A 185 8.70 14.02 -4.85
C VAL A 185 9.16 13.03 -3.78
N ALA A 186 10.40 13.19 -3.34
CA ALA A 186 10.96 12.48 -2.20
C ALA A 186 11.10 13.49 -1.06
N ASP A 187 10.03 13.59 -0.26
CA ASP A 187 9.90 14.58 0.80
C ASP A 187 10.64 14.12 2.06
N ASP A 188 11.44 15.03 2.62
CA ASP A 188 12.38 14.83 3.73
C ASP A 188 13.61 13.97 3.39
N ARG A 189 13.44 12.82 2.70
CA ARG A 189 14.53 11.87 2.47
C ARG A 189 14.57 11.29 1.06
N GLU A 190 15.77 10.90 0.63
CA GLU A 190 16.01 10.34 -0.70
C GLU A 190 15.60 8.86 -0.80
N ASP A 191 14.91 8.51 -1.89
CA ASP A 191 14.53 7.14 -2.20
C ASP A 191 15.71 6.32 -2.76
N ALA A 192 15.73 5.01 -2.49
CA ALA A 192 16.73 4.08 -3.01
C ALA A 192 16.39 3.58 -4.43
N ILE A 193 16.20 4.52 -5.35
CA ILE A 193 15.82 4.28 -6.74
C ILE A 193 17.04 4.40 -7.65
N GLY A 194 17.33 3.37 -8.44
CA GLY A 194 18.52 3.34 -9.30
C GLY A 194 18.52 4.42 -10.39
N LYS A 195 17.38 4.62 -11.06
CA LYS A 195 17.19 5.64 -12.09
C LYS A 195 15.80 6.27 -12.01
N VAL A 196 15.73 7.58 -11.89
CA VAL A 196 14.49 8.36 -11.98
C VAL A 196 14.40 9.01 -13.37
N SER A 197 13.25 8.85 -14.04
CA SER A 197 12.91 9.51 -15.30
C SER A 197 11.64 10.32 -15.10
N ALA A 198 11.80 11.62 -14.87
CA ALA A 198 10.68 12.53 -14.63
C ALA A 198 10.91 13.91 -15.25
N GLU A 199 9.81 14.64 -15.53
CA GLU A 199 9.89 16.04 -15.94
C GLU A 199 10.47 16.89 -14.80
N ASN A 200 10.06 16.57 -13.58
CA ASN A 200 10.55 17.19 -12.35
C ASN A 200 10.84 16.11 -11.29
N HIS A 201 11.99 16.24 -10.64
CA HIS A 201 12.39 15.41 -9.51
C HIS A 201 12.81 16.33 -8.37
N LEU A 202 12.03 16.34 -7.29
CA LEU A 202 12.25 17.17 -6.12
C LEU A 202 12.58 16.26 -4.94
N VAL A 203 13.70 16.54 -4.28
CA VAL A 203 14.19 15.79 -3.12
C VAL A 203 14.57 16.81 -2.06
N GLY A 204 14.16 16.57 -0.81
CA GLY A 204 14.57 17.40 0.31
C GLY A 204 13.41 17.74 1.25
N HIS A 205 13.73 18.52 2.27
CA HIS A 205 12.76 18.92 3.28
C HIS A 205 11.65 19.79 2.67
N SER A 206 10.48 19.75 3.32
CA SER A 206 9.27 20.35 2.79
C SER A 206 9.43 21.84 2.43
N SER A 207 10.05 22.60 3.34
CA SER A 207 10.38 24.02 3.16
C SER A 207 11.28 24.34 1.96
N GLU A 208 12.08 23.38 1.49
CA GLU A 208 12.99 23.57 0.35
C GLU A 208 12.30 23.32 -0.98
N ILE A 209 11.43 22.29 -1.02
CA ILE A 209 10.75 21.87 -2.24
C ILE A 209 9.40 22.57 -2.45
N GLY A 210 8.78 23.06 -1.38
CA GLY A 210 7.47 23.74 -1.36
C GLY A 210 7.30 24.85 -2.40
N PRO A 211 8.22 25.83 -2.50
CA PRO A 211 8.13 26.90 -3.51
C PRO A 211 8.20 26.41 -4.97
N LYS A 212 8.78 25.24 -5.23
CA LYS A 212 8.75 24.60 -6.56
C LYS A 212 7.47 23.81 -6.75
N LEU A 213 7.03 23.06 -5.73
CA LEU A 213 5.79 22.31 -5.74
C LEU A 213 4.58 23.20 -6.02
N SER A 214 4.51 24.40 -5.42
CA SER A 214 3.41 25.35 -5.63
C SER A 214 3.23 25.81 -7.08
N LYS A 215 4.28 25.70 -7.91
CA LYS A 215 4.24 26.01 -9.35
C LYS A 215 3.84 24.82 -10.22
N LEU A 216 4.03 23.60 -9.71
CA LEU A 216 3.77 22.36 -10.43
C LEU A 216 2.39 21.78 -10.12
N LEU A 217 1.87 22.07 -8.93
CA LEU A 217 0.59 21.56 -8.43
C LEU A 217 -0.56 22.53 -8.70
N GLN A 218 -1.78 22.01 -8.71
CA GLN A 218 -2.98 22.83 -8.79
C GLN A 218 -3.05 23.83 -7.64
N LYS A 219 -3.60 25.02 -7.93
CA LYS A 219 -3.73 26.11 -6.95
C LYS A 219 -4.47 25.65 -5.70
N GLY A 220 -3.92 25.99 -4.53
CA GLY A 220 -4.50 25.67 -3.22
C GLY A 220 -4.08 24.31 -2.66
N LEU A 221 -3.20 23.57 -3.35
CA LEU A 221 -2.57 22.35 -2.79
C LEU A 221 -1.32 22.62 -1.97
N VAL A 222 -0.67 23.73 -2.29
CA VAL A 222 0.45 24.29 -1.53
C VAL A 222 0.04 25.73 -1.21
N ASP A 223 0.25 26.14 0.03
CA ASP A 223 -0.04 27.52 0.45
C ASP A 223 1.05 28.50 0.02
N GLU A 224 0.91 29.76 0.45
CA GLU A 224 1.83 30.84 0.10
C GLU A 224 3.21 30.69 0.76
N GLU A 225 3.28 29.97 1.87
CA GLU A 225 4.51 29.68 2.62
C GLU A 225 5.23 28.45 2.04
N GLY A 226 4.57 27.75 1.11
CA GLY A 226 5.10 26.56 0.49
C GLY A 226 4.73 25.30 1.27
N GLU A 227 3.83 25.36 2.26
CA GLU A 227 3.39 24.19 3.03
C GLU A 227 2.21 23.48 2.35
N TRP A 228 2.06 22.19 2.62
CA TRP A 228 1.01 21.34 2.08
C TRP A 228 0.49 20.40 3.15
N SER A 229 -0.69 19.86 2.89
CA SER A 229 -1.30 18.86 3.77
C SER A 229 -1.35 17.52 3.05
N TYR A 230 -0.65 16.54 3.61
CA TYR A 230 -0.71 15.14 3.18
C TYR A 230 -2.16 14.65 3.06
N THR A 231 -2.99 14.91 4.07
CA THR A 231 -4.41 14.55 4.08
C THR A 231 -5.21 15.24 2.97
N THR A 232 -4.90 16.49 2.62
CA THR A 232 -5.56 17.19 1.51
C THR A 232 -5.21 16.54 0.17
N LEU A 233 -3.94 16.19 -0.05
CA LEU A 233 -3.50 15.46 -1.25
C LEU A 233 -4.19 14.10 -1.34
N ALA A 234 -4.21 13.32 -0.26
CA ALA A 234 -4.89 12.02 -0.21
C ALA A 234 -6.37 12.13 -0.56
N LYS A 235 -7.09 13.10 0.04
CA LYS A 235 -8.53 13.35 -0.26
C LYS A 235 -8.78 13.71 -1.72
N LYS A 236 -7.88 14.47 -2.36
CA LYS A 236 -7.99 14.75 -3.80
C LYS A 236 -7.78 13.51 -4.64
N LEU A 237 -6.74 12.73 -4.34
CA LEU A 237 -6.43 11.50 -5.06
C LEU A 237 -7.55 10.46 -4.94
N LEU A 238 -8.17 10.32 -3.77
CA LEU A 238 -9.34 9.47 -3.57
C LEU A 238 -10.50 9.85 -4.50
N LYS A 239 -10.73 11.15 -4.67
CA LYS A 239 -11.74 11.69 -5.60
C LYS A 239 -11.31 11.67 -7.06
N LYS A 240 -10.12 11.13 -7.36
CA LYS A 240 -9.50 11.10 -8.70
C LYS A 240 -9.31 12.51 -9.29
N GLU A 241 -9.15 13.51 -8.43
CA GLU A 241 -8.80 14.86 -8.83
C GLU A 241 -7.32 14.93 -9.23
N ALA A 242 -7.01 15.71 -10.27
CA ALA A 242 -5.64 15.90 -10.69
C ALA A 242 -4.84 16.72 -9.66
N LEU A 243 -3.58 16.34 -9.44
CA LEU A 243 -2.67 17.11 -8.59
C LEU A 243 -1.83 18.12 -9.37
N LEU A 244 -1.43 17.77 -10.59
CA LEU A 244 -0.62 18.64 -11.45
C LEU A 244 -1.49 19.74 -12.10
N ALA A 245 -0.90 20.93 -12.26
CA ALA A 245 -1.49 22.06 -12.97
C ALA A 245 -1.50 21.89 -14.50
#